data_AF-A0A955AUJ1-F1
#
_entry.id   AF-A0A955AUJ1-F1
#
_cell.length_a   1.000
_cell.length_b   1.000
_cell.length_c   1.000
_cell.angle_alpha   90.00
_cell.angle_beta   90.00
_cell.angle_gamma   90.00
#
_symmetry.space_group_name_H-M   'P 1'
#
loop_
_entity.id
_entity.type
_entity.pdbx_description
1 polymer ?
#
loop_
_entity_poly.entity_id
_entity_poly.type
_entity_poly.pdbx_seq_one_letter_code
_entity_poly.pdbx_strand_id
1 'polypeptide(L)'
;MVFNNTDWVWQVREDILEPEREIVDPHHHLWPSEEMGYQVPDLLADLTSGHNVVQTVFMECGAAYRKDGPDYLKPIGETVFVTESAAEMKAKGGPYIAALVAHADLRLA
;
A
#
# COMPACT_ATOMS: atom_id res chain seq x y z
N MET A 1 17.29 -11.31 1.25
CA MET A 1 17.44 -11.19 -0.23
C MET A 1 16.72 -9.92 -0.64
N VAL A 2 17.42 -8.88 -1.12
CA VAL A 2 16.75 -7.66 -1.57
C VAL A 2 16.19 -7.90 -2.97
N PHE A 3 14.87 -7.85 -3.12
CA PHE A 3 14.24 -7.96 -4.44
C PHE A 3 14.34 -6.61 -5.15
N ASN A 4 15.12 -6.54 -6.23
CA ASN A 4 15.20 -5.35 -7.10
C ASN A 4 14.98 -5.79 -8.55
N ASN A 5 13.80 -5.47 -9.09
CA ASN A 5 13.40 -5.76 -10.47
C ASN A 5 13.34 -4.48 -11.34
N THR A 6 14.00 -3.39 -10.92
CA THR A 6 13.95 -2.09 -11.60
C THR A 6 14.32 -2.17 -13.08
N ASP A 7 15.41 -2.89 -13.41
CA ASP A 7 15.85 -3.05 -14.81
C ASP A 7 14.80 -3.75 -15.69
N TRP A 8 14.01 -4.66 -15.10
CA TRP A 8 12.93 -5.34 -15.79
C TRP A 8 11.71 -4.43 -15.99
N VAL A 9 11.30 -3.67 -14.95
CA VAL A 9 10.18 -2.72 -15.02
C VAL A 9 10.41 -1.67 -16.13
N TRP A 10 11.66 -1.22 -16.31
CA TRP A 10 11.98 -0.18 -17.29
C TRP A 10 12.20 -0.67 -18.72
N GLN A 11 11.99 -1.95 -19.01
CA GLN A 11 12.16 -2.46 -20.38
C GLN A 11 11.17 -1.84 -21.38
N VAL A 12 9.98 -1.47 -20.92
CA VAL A 12 8.91 -0.90 -21.76
C VAL A 12 8.27 0.26 -21.03
N ARG A 13 8.00 1.35 -21.76
CA ARG A 13 7.12 2.43 -21.31
C ARG A 13 6.00 2.60 -22.32
N GLU A 14 4.77 2.53 -21.82
CA GLU A 14 3.57 2.72 -22.62
C GLU A 14 3.06 4.15 -22.49
N ASP A 15 2.30 4.61 -23.48
CA ASP A 15 1.68 5.93 -23.44
C ASP A 15 0.53 5.97 -22.41
N ILE A 16 0.42 7.08 -21.69
CA ILE A 16 -0.66 7.31 -20.73
C ILE A 16 -1.93 7.66 -21.50
N LEU A 17 -2.96 6.85 -21.33
CA LEU A 17 -4.28 7.06 -21.94
C LEU A 17 -5.22 7.73 -20.93
N GLU A 18 -6.02 8.67 -21.40
CA GLU A 18 -7.03 9.40 -20.60
C GLU A 18 -6.45 9.95 -19.27
N PRO A 19 -5.37 10.76 -19.31
CA PRO A 19 -4.63 11.18 -18.11
C PRO A 19 -5.50 11.95 -17.10
N GLU A 20 -6.60 12.55 -17.52
CA GLU A 20 -7.56 13.25 -16.68
C GLU A 20 -8.56 12.32 -15.95
N ARG A 21 -8.70 11.07 -16.40
CA ARG A 21 -9.70 10.14 -15.87
C ARG A 21 -9.35 9.73 -14.44
N GLU A 22 -10.24 10.04 -13.50
CA GLU A 22 -10.08 9.62 -12.10
C GLU A 22 -10.08 8.09 -11.99
N ILE A 23 -9.07 7.58 -11.28
CA ILE A 23 -8.89 6.15 -11.02
C ILE A 23 -8.85 5.93 -9.51
N VAL A 24 -9.56 4.88 -9.09
CA VAL A 24 -9.37 4.26 -7.77
C VAL A 24 -8.61 2.98 -8.00
N ASP A 25 -7.39 2.90 -7.48
CA ASP A 25 -6.63 1.64 -7.46
C ASP A 25 -7.23 0.72 -6.38
N PRO A 26 -7.85 -0.41 -6.76
CA PRO A 26 -8.58 -1.23 -5.81
C PRO A 26 -7.68 -2.14 -4.98
N HIS A 27 -6.36 -2.21 -5.25
CA HIS A 27 -5.50 -3.19 -4.61
C HIS A 27 -4.03 -2.75 -4.62
N HIS A 28 -3.50 -2.41 -3.45
CA HIS A 28 -2.05 -2.37 -3.23
C HIS A 28 -1.68 -3.01 -1.87
N HIS A 29 -0.38 -3.21 -1.68
CA HIS A 29 0.22 -3.62 -0.42
C HIS A 29 1.28 -2.61 0.00
N LEU A 30 1.63 -2.61 1.29
CA LEU A 30 2.74 -1.87 1.86
C LEU A 30 3.53 -2.80 2.77
N TRP A 31 4.86 -2.75 2.68
CA TRP A 31 5.75 -3.57 3.49
C TRP A 31 6.88 -2.71 4.10
N PRO A 32 7.03 -2.72 5.44
CA PRO A 32 8.09 -1.96 6.12
C PRO A 32 9.44 -2.69 6.18
N SER A 33 9.54 -3.90 5.60
CA SER A 33 10.76 -4.72 5.64
C SER A 33 11.85 -4.13 4.75
N GLU A 34 13.11 -4.10 5.19
CA GLU A 34 14.23 -3.63 4.36
C GLU A 34 14.47 -4.52 3.11
N GLU A 35 14.13 -5.81 3.17
CA GLU A 35 14.40 -6.74 2.07
C GLU A 35 13.35 -6.72 0.96
N MET A 36 12.11 -6.34 1.28
CA MET A 36 10.97 -6.25 0.35
C MET A 36 10.21 -4.94 0.57
N GLY A 37 10.94 -3.86 0.83
CA GLY A 37 10.38 -2.59 1.23
C GLY A 37 9.55 -1.96 0.13
N TYR A 38 8.33 -1.58 0.46
CA TYR A 38 7.48 -0.76 -0.39
C TYR A 38 6.58 0.07 0.54
N GLN A 39 6.90 1.35 0.67
CA GLN A 39 6.28 2.25 1.64
C GLN A 39 5.60 3.42 0.94
N VAL A 40 5.06 4.36 1.74
CA VAL A 40 4.36 5.55 1.23
C VAL A 40 5.14 6.30 0.14
N PRO A 41 6.47 6.54 0.24
CA PRO A 41 7.21 7.22 -0.82
C PRO A 41 7.19 6.47 -2.16
N ASP A 42 7.32 5.14 -2.12
CA ASP A 42 7.32 4.28 -3.30
C ASP A 42 5.93 4.26 -3.95
N LEU A 43 4.89 4.06 -3.13
CA LEU A 43 3.51 4.12 -3.59
C LEU A 43 3.17 5.47 -4.22
N LEU A 44 3.54 6.59 -3.58
CA LEU A 44 3.28 7.91 -4.15
C LEU A 44 4.01 8.14 -5.47
N ALA A 45 5.23 7.61 -5.63
CA ALA A 45 5.95 7.69 -6.90
C ALA A 45 5.19 6.97 -8.03
N ASP A 46 4.63 5.80 -7.74
CA ASP A 46 3.84 5.03 -8.71
C ASP A 46 2.49 5.71 -9.01
N LEU A 47 1.76 6.14 -7.98
CA LEU A 47 0.45 6.78 -8.11
C LEU A 47 0.50 8.15 -8.80
N THR A 48 1.68 8.78 -8.85
CA THR A 48 1.88 10.09 -9.49
C THR A 48 2.72 10.01 -10.77
N SER A 49 2.94 8.80 -11.30
CA SER A 49 3.71 8.56 -12.53
C SER A 49 3.03 9.09 -13.81
N GLY A 50 1.75 9.45 -13.72
CA GLY A 50 1.05 10.29 -14.70
C GLY A 50 -0.42 9.95 -14.94
N HIS A 51 -0.89 8.76 -14.53
CA HIS A 51 -2.32 8.48 -14.43
C HIS A 51 -2.94 9.30 -13.28
N ASN A 52 -4.20 9.73 -13.42
CA ASN A 52 -4.93 10.43 -12.36
C ASN A 52 -5.52 9.45 -11.33
N VAL A 53 -4.65 8.77 -10.59
CA VAL A 53 -5.08 7.98 -9.43
C VAL A 53 -5.37 8.94 -8.29
N VAL A 54 -6.59 8.89 -7.76
CA VAL A 54 -7.04 9.80 -6.69
C VAL A 54 -7.14 9.11 -5.33
N GLN A 55 -7.38 7.80 -5.34
CA GLN A 55 -7.56 6.99 -4.14
C GLN A 55 -7.06 5.57 -4.38
N THR A 56 -6.71 4.88 -3.29
CA THR A 56 -6.37 3.46 -3.34
C THR A 56 -6.95 2.69 -2.15
N VAL A 57 -7.07 1.37 -2.30
CA VAL A 57 -7.49 0.44 -1.24
C VAL A 57 -6.32 -0.47 -0.86
N PHE A 58 -5.97 -0.45 0.43
CA PHE A 58 -4.96 -1.36 0.97
C PHE A 58 -5.53 -2.74 1.20
N MET A 59 -4.74 -3.77 0.90
CA MET A 59 -5.09 -5.17 1.12
C MET A 59 -4.16 -5.82 2.15
N GLU A 60 -4.75 -6.44 3.18
CA GLU A 60 -4.09 -7.27 4.21
C GLU A 60 -3.00 -8.16 3.59
N CYS A 61 -1.80 -8.15 4.17
CA CYS A 61 -0.67 -8.95 3.67
C CYS A 61 0.30 -9.41 4.77
N GLY A 62 -0.13 -9.40 6.04
CA GLY A 62 0.71 -9.78 7.17
C GLY A 62 1.76 -8.73 7.55
N ALA A 63 1.65 -7.49 7.08
CA ALA A 63 2.64 -6.44 7.30
C ALA A 63 2.54 -5.85 8.71
N ALA A 64 3.67 -5.53 9.32
CA ALA A 64 3.72 -4.78 10.59
C ALA A 64 2.89 -5.36 11.76
N TYR A 65 2.64 -6.68 11.78
CA TYR A 65 1.98 -7.32 12.92
C TYR A 65 2.76 -7.04 14.22
N ARG A 66 2.05 -6.87 15.34
CA ARG A 66 2.68 -6.65 16.64
C ARG A 66 3.58 -7.84 16.99
N LYS A 67 4.75 -7.54 17.53
CA LYS A 67 5.73 -8.57 17.95
C LYS A 67 5.34 -9.23 19.27
N ASP A 68 4.61 -8.50 20.09
CA ASP A 68 4.20 -8.84 21.45
C ASP A 68 2.68 -8.72 21.64
N GLY A 69 2.20 -9.22 22.79
CA GLY A 69 0.78 -9.29 23.13
C GLY A 69 0.07 -10.57 22.66
N PRO A 70 -1.25 -10.68 22.91
CA PRO A 70 -2.03 -11.86 22.53
C PRO A 70 -2.05 -12.09 21.01
N ASP A 71 -1.91 -13.34 20.57
CA ASP A 71 -1.78 -13.69 19.14
C ASP A 71 -2.93 -13.14 18.29
N TYR A 72 -4.17 -13.21 18.78
CA TYR A 72 -5.36 -12.71 18.08
C TYR A 72 -5.41 -11.17 17.92
N LEU A 73 -4.55 -10.43 18.65
CA LEU A 73 -4.43 -8.97 18.53
C LEU A 73 -3.18 -8.54 17.76
N LYS A 74 -2.31 -9.47 17.35
CA LYS A 74 -1.12 -9.14 16.55
C LYS A 74 -1.45 -8.50 15.20
N PRO A 75 -2.49 -8.94 14.46
CA PRO A 75 -2.85 -8.35 13.17
C PRO A 75 -3.23 -6.85 13.24
N ILE A 76 -3.65 -6.35 14.41
CA ILE A 76 -3.97 -4.93 14.61
C ILE A 76 -2.75 -4.03 14.32
N GLY A 77 -1.52 -4.55 14.43
CA GLY A 77 -0.32 -3.81 14.05
C GLY A 77 -0.35 -3.34 12.60
N GLU A 78 -0.84 -4.17 11.68
CA GLU A 78 -1.02 -3.80 10.27
C GLU A 78 -2.04 -2.67 10.11
N THR A 79 -3.19 -2.77 10.79
CA THR A 79 -4.23 -1.73 10.73
C THR A 79 -3.70 -0.38 11.21
N VAL A 80 -2.88 -0.35 12.27
CA VAL A 80 -2.24 0.89 12.75
C VAL A 80 -1.28 1.43 11.71
N PHE A 81 -0.37 0.60 11.20
CA PHE A 81 0.60 0.98 10.17
C PHE A 81 -0.06 1.58 8.92
N VAL A 82 -1.13 0.96 8.42
CA VAL A 82 -1.85 1.43 7.24
C VAL A 82 -2.63 2.71 7.53
N THR A 83 -3.22 2.84 8.73
CA THR A 83 -3.93 4.07 9.12
C THR A 83 -2.99 5.27 9.22
N GLU A 84 -1.79 5.06 9.77
CA GLU A 84 -0.75 6.08 9.84
C GLU A 84 -0.23 6.45 8.44
N SER A 85 0.00 5.45 7.57
CA SER A 85 0.37 5.66 6.17
C SER A 85 -0.68 6.46 5.40
N ALA A 86 -1.98 6.14 5.60
CA ALA A 86 -3.09 6.87 5.00
C ALA A 86 -3.14 8.33 5.48
N ALA A 87 -2.89 8.57 6.77
CA ALA A 87 -2.84 9.91 7.33
C ALA A 87 -1.65 10.72 6.80
N GLU A 88 -0.48 10.09 6.67
CA GLU A 88 0.71 10.70 6.04
C GLU A 88 0.39 11.13 4.61
N MET A 89 -0.18 10.24 3.77
CA MET A 89 -0.54 10.55 2.39
C MET A 89 -1.54 11.71 2.30
N LYS A 90 -2.60 11.69 3.13
CA LYS A 90 -3.57 12.80 3.19
C LYS A 90 -2.92 14.13 3.53
N ALA A 91 -1.94 14.14 4.44
CA ALA A 91 -1.24 15.35 4.84
C ALA A 91 -0.36 15.94 3.71
N LYS A 92 0.16 15.11 2.79
CA LYS A 92 0.97 15.57 1.66
C LYS A 92 0.14 16.24 0.55
N GLY A 93 -1.15 15.89 0.45
CA GLY A 93 -2.04 16.35 -0.62
C GLY A 93 -1.76 15.62 -1.94
N GLY A 94 -2.77 14.95 -2.49
CA GLY A 94 -2.63 14.05 -3.64
C GLY A 94 -3.42 12.75 -3.42
N PRO A 95 -3.08 11.66 -4.14
CA PRO A 95 -3.67 10.36 -3.90
C PRO A 95 -3.43 9.88 -2.46
N TYR A 96 -4.39 9.14 -1.93
CA TYR A 96 -4.32 8.60 -0.57
C TYR A 96 -5.02 7.26 -0.44
N ILE A 97 -4.67 6.50 0.60
CA ILE A 97 -5.36 5.27 0.96
C ILE A 97 -6.73 5.62 1.54
N ALA A 98 -7.78 5.30 0.80
CA ALA A 98 -9.16 5.66 1.16
C ALA A 98 -9.86 4.58 1.98
N ALA A 99 -9.45 3.31 1.81
CA ALA A 99 -9.99 2.17 2.53
C ALA A 99 -8.94 1.08 2.72
N LEU A 100 -9.25 0.11 3.56
CA LEU A 100 -8.45 -1.10 3.75
C LEU A 100 -9.35 -2.32 3.93
N VAL A 101 -8.86 -3.47 3.47
CA VAL A 101 -9.36 -4.79 3.86
C VAL A 101 -8.44 -5.32 4.96
N ALA A 102 -8.97 -5.52 6.16
CA ALA A 102 -8.21 -5.97 7.33
C ALA A 102 -8.33 -7.48 7.57
N HIS A 103 -7.41 -7.98 8.39
CA HIS A 103 -7.45 -9.36 8.87
C HIS A 103 -8.68 -9.64 9.75
N ALA A 104 -9.31 -10.80 9.54
CA ALA A 104 -10.32 -11.36 10.43
C ALA A 104 -10.16 -12.89 10.50
N ASP A 105 -10.03 -13.44 11.72
CA ASP A 105 -10.01 -14.89 11.92
C ASP A 105 -11.43 -15.43 12.04
N LEU A 106 -11.93 -16.04 10.97
CA LEU A 106 -13.28 -16.61 10.90
C LEU A 106 -13.41 -17.98 11.59
N ARG A 107 -12.39 -18.45 12.31
CA ARG A 107 -12.40 -19.72 13.06
C ARG A 107 -12.77 -19.52 14.54
N LEU A 108 -12.89 -18.28 15.01
CA LEU A 108 -13.27 -17.96 16.38
C LEU A 108 -14.80 -18.13 16.51
N ALA A 109 -15.23 -19.15 17.25
CA ALA A 109 -16.63 -19.45 17.56
C ALA A 109 -16.99 -19.04 18.99
#